data_AF-A0A928FJ55-F1
#
_entry.id   AF-A0A928FJ55-F1
#
_cell.length_a   1.000
_cell.length_b   1.000
_cell.length_c   1.000
_cell.angle_alpha   90.00
_cell.angle_beta   90.00
_cell.angle_gamma   90.00
#
_symmetry.space_group_name_H-M   'P 1'
#
loop_
_entity.id
_entity.type
_entity.pdbx_description
1 polymer ?
#
loop_
_entity_poly.entity_id
_entity_poly.type
_entity_poly.pdbx_seq_one_letter_code
_entity_poly.pdbx_strand_id
1 'polypeptide(L)'
;MKINEKQIKLLESLYASRRAYHGELHDHSASGGTSDGMRTLEHWRGAMEAYKMDFAAILDHKQIRHMYSPIWSDGLFIGGTEPGTVIVDANAEVNKMHYNMIFENAEPLMELLDEFPEFEFTGGPEGHFEYPTFTRERFGDLIDAVVKHGGFFVHPHPKQLMKSNDPLQYCFRDGMGIEVVYESLNDDRTKANYALWCDLLALGKKVYATAGCDKHECCQDTALTTIYAEEKKNASYIKRLREGDFVCGPVGIKMCIGDTRMGGSCSFDGQKLIVGIADFHRSVYIPEHKYRLDIISDAGIVKSFKFNCDKPTYAVFNTKNTAKFYRVEIVDLNKNYRIAIGNPIWNKER
;
A
#
# COMPACT_ATOMS: atom_id res chain seq x y z
N MET A 1 30.85 10.16 -1.22
CA MET A 1 30.86 8.71 -0.91
C MET A 1 30.60 7.97 -2.20
N LYS A 2 31.57 7.19 -2.69
CA LYS A 2 31.45 6.48 -3.97
C LYS A 2 30.59 5.24 -3.73
N ILE A 3 29.40 5.20 -4.33
CA ILE A 3 28.71 3.93 -4.50
C ILE A 3 29.62 3.02 -5.32
N ASN A 4 29.80 1.77 -4.90
CA ASN A 4 30.58 0.82 -5.69
C ASN A 4 29.63 -0.01 -6.57
N GLU A 5 30.14 -0.49 -7.71
CA GLU A 5 29.35 -1.28 -8.65
C GLU A 5 28.79 -2.57 -8.03
N LYS A 6 29.48 -3.14 -7.04
CA LYS A 6 29.05 -4.36 -6.35
C LYS A 6 27.72 -4.15 -5.61
N GLN A 7 27.53 -2.99 -4.98
CA GLN A 7 26.30 -2.64 -4.27
C GLN A 7 25.13 -2.44 -5.22
N ILE A 8 25.36 -1.75 -6.35
CA ILE A 8 24.35 -1.58 -7.39
C ILE A 8 23.96 -2.95 -7.97
N LYS A 9 24.95 -3.79 -8.31
CA LYS A 9 24.72 -5.15 -8.83
C LYS A 9 23.93 -6.02 -7.86
N LEU A 10 24.20 -5.93 -6.56
CA LEU A 10 23.43 -6.64 -5.54
C LEU A 10 21.96 -6.19 -5.57
N LEU A 11 21.70 -4.88 -5.47
CA LEU A 11 20.34 -4.37 -5.48
C LEU A 11 19.60 -4.77 -6.78
N GLU A 12 20.22 -4.53 -7.94
CA GLU A 12 19.60 -4.87 -9.22
C GLU A 12 19.37 -6.38 -9.37
N SER A 13 20.24 -7.23 -8.83
CA SER A 13 20.01 -8.69 -8.84
C SER A 13 18.79 -9.12 -8.04
N LEU A 14 18.49 -8.45 -6.92
CA LEU A 14 17.31 -8.74 -6.09
C LEU A 14 15.98 -8.36 -6.76
N TYR A 15 16.04 -7.50 -7.78
CA TYR A 15 14.89 -7.01 -8.56
C TYR A 15 14.97 -7.39 -10.05
N ALA A 16 15.93 -8.21 -10.48
CA ALA A 16 16.26 -8.40 -11.89
C ALA A 16 15.11 -9.00 -12.73
N SER A 17 14.28 -9.84 -12.13
CA SER A 17 13.13 -10.45 -12.78
C SER A 17 11.86 -9.60 -12.68
N ARG A 18 11.95 -8.36 -12.19
CA ARG A 18 10.78 -7.53 -11.85
C ARG A 18 10.75 -6.24 -12.62
N ARG A 19 9.55 -5.71 -12.81
CA ARG A 19 9.28 -4.41 -13.42
C ARG A 19 8.37 -3.60 -12.52
N ALA A 20 8.50 -2.28 -12.57
CA ALA A 20 7.59 -1.38 -11.88
C ALA A 20 6.24 -1.39 -12.58
N TYR A 21 5.18 -1.52 -11.79
CA TYR A 21 3.80 -1.34 -12.19
C TYR A 21 3.17 -0.26 -11.30
N HIS A 22 2.49 0.71 -11.88
CA HIS A 22 1.90 1.84 -11.17
C HIS A 22 0.37 1.75 -11.20
N GLY A 23 -0.29 1.83 -10.06
CA GLY A 23 -1.74 1.68 -10.00
C GLY A 23 -2.33 2.08 -8.67
N GLU A 24 -3.66 2.07 -8.58
CA GLU A 24 -4.39 2.43 -7.35
C GLU A 24 -4.77 1.18 -6.57
N LEU A 25 -4.73 1.24 -5.24
CA LEU A 25 -5.13 0.14 -4.37
C LEU A 25 -6.53 0.32 -3.77
N HIS A 26 -7.30 1.29 -4.26
CA HIS A 26 -8.62 1.57 -3.71
C HIS A 26 -9.48 2.42 -4.63
N ASP A 27 -10.45 1.80 -5.29
CA ASP A 27 -11.46 2.45 -6.13
C ASP A 27 -12.75 1.65 -6.22
N HIS A 28 -13.81 2.30 -6.71
CA HIS A 28 -15.16 1.76 -6.83
C HIS A 28 -15.69 1.81 -8.25
N SER A 29 -16.44 0.78 -8.63
CA SER A 29 -17.01 0.63 -9.96
C SER A 29 -18.54 0.54 -9.93
N ALA A 30 -19.18 0.98 -11.02
CA ALA A 30 -20.59 0.72 -11.28
C ALA A 30 -20.75 -0.73 -11.76
N SER A 31 -20.41 -1.70 -10.92
CA SER A 31 -20.59 -3.11 -11.22
C SER A 31 -22.03 -3.59 -11.00
N GLY A 32 -22.92 -2.70 -10.53
CA GLY A 32 -24.28 -3.00 -10.10
C GLY A 32 -24.35 -3.33 -8.61
N GLY A 33 -25.52 -3.75 -8.13
CA GLY A 33 -25.71 -4.19 -6.74
C GLY A 33 -25.67 -3.06 -5.72
N THR A 34 -24.78 -3.18 -4.73
CA THR A 34 -24.80 -2.40 -3.48
C THR A 34 -23.69 -1.35 -3.36
N SER A 35 -22.76 -1.31 -4.30
CA SER A 35 -21.70 -0.30 -4.34
C SER A 35 -22.20 1.02 -4.93
N ASP A 36 -21.48 2.09 -4.63
CA ASP A 36 -21.73 3.47 -5.02
C ASP A 36 -20.77 4.00 -6.09
N GLY A 37 -19.95 3.13 -6.68
CA GLY A 37 -19.19 3.46 -7.88
C GLY A 37 -20.10 3.86 -9.05
N MET A 38 -19.73 4.91 -9.78
CA MET A 38 -20.56 5.54 -10.81
C MET A 38 -20.13 5.20 -12.26
N ARG A 39 -19.00 4.50 -12.44
CA ARG A 39 -18.44 4.17 -13.77
C ARG A 39 -18.15 2.69 -13.94
N THR A 40 -18.46 2.17 -15.13
CA THR A 40 -18.25 0.76 -15.47
C THR A 40 -16.76 0.42 -15.60
N LEU A 41 -16.40 -0.87 -15.51
CA LEU A 41 -15.00 -1.28 -15.65
C LEU A 41 -14.44 -1.00 -17.07
N GLU A 42 -15.27 -0.91 -18.12
CA GLU A 42 -14.81 -0.45 -19.44
C GLU A 42 -14.35 1.01 -19.41
N HIS A 43 -15.07 1.86 -18.69
CA HIS A 43 -14.64 3.24 -18.48
C HIS A 43 -13.31 3.28 -17.72
N TRP A 44 -13.19 2.49 -16.64
CA TRP A 44 -11.94 2.34 -15.89
C TRP A 44 -10.78 1.93 -16.79
N ARG A 45 -10.95 0.88 -17.61
CA ARG A 45 -9.93 0.41 -18.55
C ARG A 45 -9.43 1.52 -19.49
N GLY A 46 -10.36 2.26 -20.10
CA GLY A 46 -10.02 3.37 -21.00
C GLY A 46 -9.32 4.53 -20.28
N ALA A 47 -9.78 4.87 -19.08
CA ALA A 47 -9.19 5.94 -18.28
C ALA A 47 -7.77 5.55 -17.79
N MET A 48 -7.57 4.34 -17.30
CA MET A 48 -6.25 3.84 -16.90
C MET A 48 -5.24 3.84 -18.06
N GLU A 49 -5.67 3.45 -19.26
CA GLU A 49 -4.83 3.55 -20.47
C GLU A 49 -4.43 5.00 -20.78
N ALA A 50 -5.39 5.93 -20.63
CA ALA A 50 -5.14 7.35 -20.80
C ALA A 50 -4.16 7.88 -19.74
N TYR A 51 -4.29 7.43 -18.48
CA TYR A 51 -3.44 7.79 -17.35
C TYR A 51 -2.07 7.08 -17.34
N LYS A 52 -1.90 6.02 -18.13
CA LYS A 52 -0.73 5.13 -18.13
C LYS A 52 -0.55 4.37 -16.81
N MET A 53 -1.67 3.99 -16.22
CA MET A 53 -1.73 3.09 -15.08
C MET A 53 -1.70 1.63 -15.53
N ASP A 54 -1.05 0.81 -14.74
CA ASP A 54 -0.92 -0.62 -14.96
C ASP A 54 -2.04 -1.42 -14.34
N PHE A 55 -2.49 -1.03 -13.14
CA PHE A 55 -3.55 -1.72 -12.41
C PHE A 55 -4.43 -0.75 -11.61
N ALA A 56 -5.62 -1.21 -11.22
CA ALA A 56 -6.48 -0.59 -10.22
C ALA A 56 -7.12 -1.69 -9.37
N ALA A 57 -7.14 -1.52 -8.05
CA ALA A 57 -7.90 -2.39 -7.17
C ALA A 57 -9.34 -1.89 -7.09
N ILE A 58 -10.28 -2.71 -7.58
CA ILE A 58 -11.71 -2.43 -7.51
C ILE A 58 -12.25 -3.10 -6.26
N LEU A 59 -12.73 -2.32 -5.31
CA LEU A 59 -13.04 -2.75 -3.95
C LEU A 59 -14.46 -2.38 -3.55
N ASP A 60 -15.41 -2.66 -4.44
CA ASP A 60 -16.80 -2.30 -4.27
C ASP A 60 -17.39 -2.72 -2.90
N HIS A 61 -18.25 -1.86 -2.37
CA HIS A 61 -18.92 -2.06 -1.10
C HIS A 61 -19.97 -3.18 -1.13
N LYS A 62 -19.95 -4.03 -0.08
CA LYS A 62 -20.99 -5.04 0.22
C LYS A 62 -21.17 -6.14 -0.81
N GLN A 63 -20.17 -6.34 -1.68
CA GLN A 63 -20.26 -7.33 -2.75
C GLN A 63 -18.89 -7.73 -3.29
N ILE A 64 -18.87 -8.85 -4.02
CA ILE A 64 -17.68 -9.32 -4.77
C ILE A 64 -17.96 -9.47 -6.28
N ARG A 65 -19.17 -9.09 -6.73
CA ARG A 65 -19.67 -9.33 -8.09
C ARG A 65 -18.77 -8.81 -9.20
N HIS A 66 -18.05 -7.71 -8.97
CA HIS A 66 -17.18 -7.09 -9.97
C HIS A 66 -16.06 -8.05 -10.42
N MET A 67 -15.62 -8.94 -9.53
CA MET A 67 -14.57 -9.93 -9.80
C MET A 67 -15.02 -11.01 -10.79
N TYR A 68 -16.33 -11.18 -11.00
CA TYR A 68 -16.92 -12.12 -11.96
C TYR A 68 -17.32 -11.47 -13.28
N SER A 69 -17.03 -10.18 -13.44
CA SER A 69 -17.41 -9.45 -14.65
C SER A 69 -16.69 -10.01 -15.87
N PRO A 70 -17.37 -10.21 -17.02
CA PRO A 70 -16.73 -10.78 -18.23
C PRO A 70 -15.63 -9.89 -18.82
N ILE A 71 -15.60 -8.62 -18.45
CA ILE A 71 -14.56 -7.65 -18.83
C ILE A 71 -13.40 -7.58 -17.82
N TRP A 72 -13.49 -8.35 -16.74
CA TRP A 72 -12.41 -8.46 -15.77
C TRP A 72 -11.13 -8.95 -16.47
N SER A 73 -10.00 -8.38 -16.07
CA SER A 73 -8.70 -8.70 -16.67
C SER A 73 -7.67 -8.79 -15.57
N ASP A 74 -7.19 -10.00 -15.34
CA ASP A 74 -6.10 -10.26 -14.40
C ASP A 74 -4.90 -9.34 -14.68
N GLY A 75 -4.31 -8.80 -13.62
CA GLY A 75 -3.19 -7.86 -13.67
C GLY A 75 -3.52 -6.44 -14.13
N LEU A 76 -4.73 -6.19 -14.65
CA LEU A 76 -5.29 -4.85 -14.85
C LEU A 76 -6.22 -4.48 -13.69
N PHE A 77 -7.11 -5.38 -13.30
CA PHE A 77 -7.96 -5.21 -12.13
C PHE A 77 -7.54 -6.19 -11.03
N ILE A 78 -7.27 -5.65 -9.86
CA ILE A 78 -7.07 -6.40 -8.62
C ILE A 78 -8.39 -6.40 -7.88
N GLY A 79 -8.85 -7.55 -7.38
CA GLY A 79 -10.18 -7.66 -6.78
C GLY A 79 -10.13 -7.73 -5.27
N GLY A 80 -11.25 -7.40 -4.66
CA GLY A 80 -11.40 -7.37 -3.22
C GLY A 80 -12.73 -6.75 -2.83
N THR A 81 -12.83 -6.26 -1.61
CA THR A 81 -13.99 -5.47 -1.17
C THR A 81 -13.59 -4.53 -0.05
N GLU A 82 -14.30 -3.40 0.06
CA GLU A 82 -14.22 -2.47 1.19
C GLU A 82 -15.49 -2.60 2.06
N PRO A 83 -15.47 -3.37 3.16
CA PRO A 83 -16.55 -3.31 4.14
C PRO A 83 -16.38 -2.12 5.09
N GLY A 84 -17.50 -1.56 5.50
CA GLY A 84 -17.58 -0.77 6.72
C GLY A 84 -17.78 -1.64 7.95
N THR A 85 -17.33 -1.15 9.11
CA THR A 85 -17.57 -1.81 10.40
C THR A 85 -17.58 -0.82 11.56
N VAL A 86 -18.06 -1.30 12.71
CA VAL A 86 -17.98 -0.64 14.01
C VAL A 86 -17.18 -1.55 14.95
N ILE A 87 -16.19 -0.97 15.64
CA ILE A 87 -15.45 -1.67 16.70
C ILE A 87 -16.07 -1.35 18.06
N VAL A 88 -16.89 -2.25 18.58
CA VAL A 88 -17.80 -1.96 19.71
C VAL A 88 -17.09 -1.71 21.04
N ASP A 89 -15.89 -2.26 21.22
CA ASP A 89 -15.08 -2.13 22.43
C ASP A 89 -13.85 -1.23 22.23
N ALA A 90 -13.80 -0.46 21.13
CA ALA A 90 -12.80 0.59 20.94
C ALA A 90 -13.14 1.81 21.82
N ASN A 91 -12.12 2.37 22.46
CA ASN A 91 -12.22 3.60 23.25
C ASN A 91 -11.92 4.84 22.39
N ALA A 92 -12.56 4.93 21.23
CA ALA A 92 -12.47 6.05 20.30
C ALA A 92 -13.71 6.95 20.42
N GLU A 93 -13.60 8.25 20.11
CA GLU A 93 -14.75 9.16 20.07
C GLU A 93 -15.75 8.71 18.99
N VAL A 94 -15.24 8.24 17.86
CA VAL A 94 -16.00 7.59 16.80
C VAL A 94 -15.28 6.29 16.45
N ASN A 95 -16.00 5.16 16.54
CA ASN A 95 -15.47 3.80 16.40
C ASN A 95 -15.86 3.13 15.08
N LYS A 96 -16.14 3.92 14.05
CA LYS A 96 -16.41 3.44 12.68
C LYS A 96 -15.12 3.37 11.88
N MET A 97 -15.00 2.38 11.02
CA MET A 97 -13.88 2.27 10.08
C MET A 97 -14.29 1.53 8.81
N HIS A 98 -13.53 1.73 7.76
CA HIS A 98 -13.50 0.83 6.62
C HIS A 98 -12.22 0.00 6.66
N TYR A 99 -12.21 -1.09 5.90
CA TYR A 99 -11.04 -1.92 5.66
C TYR A 99 -11.15 -2.55 4.28
N ASN A 100 -10.02 -2.77 3.63
CA ASN A 100 -9.95 -3.41 2.33
C ASN A 100 -9.39 -4.82 2.50
N MET A 101 -10.07 -5.78 1.89
CA MET A 101 -9.61 -7.15 1.78
C MET A 101 -9.31 -7.43 0.31
N ILE A 102 -8.03 -7.41 -0.05
CA ILE A 102 -7.58 -7.50 -1.44
C ILE A 102 -7.06 -8.91 -1.71
N PHE A 103 -7.55 -9.55 -2.77
CA PHE A 103 -7.25 -10.93 -3.12
C PHE A 103 -6.82 -11.08 -4.59
N GLU A 104 -6.15 -12.20 -4.88
CA GLU A 104 -5.77 -12.55 -6.24
C GLU A 104 -7.01 -12.82 -7.13
N ASN A 105 -7.96 -13.56 -6.56
CA ASN A 105 -9.19 -14.05 -7.17
C ASN A 105 -10.33 -14.11 -6.13
N ALA A 106 -11.54 -14.40 -6.59
CA ALA A 106 -12.75 -14.26 -5.77
C ALA A 106 -12.95 -15.41 -4.78
N GLU A 107 -12.45 -16.60 -5.09
CA GLU A 107 -12.70 -17.82 -4.30
C GLU A 107 -12.21 -17.72 -2.85
N PRO A 108 -10.96 -17.31 -2.55
CA PRO A 108 -10.50 -17.17 -1.17
C PRO A 108 -11.25 -16.08 -0.40
N LEU A 109 -11.70 -15.03 -1.09
CA LEU A 109 -12.54 -13.99 -0.47
C LEU A 109 -13.93 -14.53 -0.13
N MET A 110 -14.55 -15.34 -0.99
CA MET A 110 -15.81 -16.01 -0.67
C MET A 110 -15.67 -16.94 0.53
N GLU A 111 -14.64 -17.80 0.55
CA GLU A 111 -14.38 -18.71 1.65
C GLU A 111 -14.21 -17.96 2.98
N LEU A 112 -13.51 -16.83 2.97
CA LEU A 112 -13.38 -15.96 4.12
C LEU A 112 -14.73 -15.36 4.55
N LEU A 113 -15.52 -14.83 3.61
CA LEU A 113 -16.82 -14.23 3.92
C LEU A 113 -17.81 -15.28 4.50
N ASP A 114 -17.73 -16.53 4.05
CA ASP A 114 -18.49 -17.66 4.60
C ASP A 114 -17.99 -18.09 6.00
N GLU A 115 -16.69 -17.95 6.30
CA GLU A 115 -16.09 -18.28 7.61
C GLU A 115 -16.52 -17.29 8.72
N PHE A 116 -16.90 -16.07 8.35
CA PHE A 116 -17.27 -15.00 9.27
C PHE A 116 -18.78 -14.70 9.17
N PRO A 117 -19.63 -15.34 10.00
CA PRO A 117 -21.09 -15.22 9.91
C PRO A 117 -21.59 -13.79 10.11
N GLU A 118 -20.79 -12.90 10.71
CA GLU A 118 -21.09 -11.48 10.88
C GLU A 118 -21.34 -10.74 9.55
N PHE A 119 -20.87 -11.28 8.42
CA PHE A 119 -21.12 -10.72 7.08
C PHE A 119 -22.49 -11.08 6.50
N GLU A 120 -23.15 -12.15 6.98
CA GLU A 120 -24.39 -12.66 6.38
C GLU A 120 -24.25 -12.90 4.86
N PHE A 121 -23.11 -13.43 4.43
CA PHE A 121 -22.77 -13.55 3.00
C PHE A 121 -23.71 -14.52 2.26
N THR A 122 -24.19 -14.11 1.09
CA THR A 122 -25.15 -14.88 0.28
C THR A 122 -24.52 -15.90 -0.68
N GLY A 123 -23.20 -15.85 -0.87
CA GLY A 123 -22.46 -16.77 -1.74
C GLY A 123 -22.58 -16.50 -3.24
N GLY A 124 -21.64 -17.06 -4.01
CA GLY A 124 -21.67 -17.11 -5.47
C GLY A 124 -21.30 -15.81 -6.20
N PRO A 125 -21.47 -15.77 -7.55
CA PRO A 125 -21.04 -14.64 -8.37
C PRO A 125 -21.76 -13.31 -8.12
N GLU A 126 -22.99 -13.36 -7.60
CA GLU A 126 -23.75 -12.19 -7.15
C GLU A 126 -23.65 -12.01 -5.62
N GLY A 127 -22.62 -12.58 -4.99
CA GLY A 127 -22.48 -12.59 -3.54
C GLY A 127 -22.51 -11.18 -2.95
N HIS A 128 -23.40 -11.00 -1.97
CA HIS A 128 -23.60 -9.78 -1.20
C HIS A 128 -23.41 -10.06 0.28
N PHE A 129 -23.04 -9.03 1.04
CA PHE A 129 -22.91 -9.11 2.49
C PHE A 129 -23.36 -7.80 3.15
N GLU A 130 -23.68 -7.87 4.43
CA GLU A 130 -23.96 -6.70 5.26
C GLU A 130 -22.69 -6.21 5.96
N TYR A 131 -22.68 -4.93 6.34
CA TYR A 131 -21.56 -4.41 7.11
C TYR A 131 -21.52 -5.00 8.53
N PRO A 132 -20.48 -5.79 8.86
CA PRO A 132 -20.41 -6.46 10.14
C PRO A 132 -20.06 -5.47 11.25
N THR A 133 -20.30 -5.90 12.48
CA THR A 133 -19.83 -5.23 13.69
C THR A 133 -18.92 -6.18 14.45
N PHE A 134 -17.78 -5.70 14.96
CA PHE A 134 -16.78 -6.54 15.60
C PHE A 134 -16.33 -6.02 16.96
N THR A 135 -15.84 -6.93 17.80
CA THR A 135 -14.90 -6.59 18.87
C THR A 135 -13.48 -6.47 18.30
N ARG A 136 -12.56 -5.81 19.00
CA ARG A 136 -11.14 -5.72 18.60
C ARG A 136 -10.49 -7.08 18.41
N GLU A 137 -10.79 -8.03 19.30
CA GLU A 137 -10.28 -9.40 19.21
C GLU A 137 -10.75 -10.07 17.92
N ARG A 138 -12.06 -10.09 17.67
CA ARG A 138 -12.66 -10.73 16.51
C ARG A 138 -12.26 -10.08 15.19
N PHE A 139 -12.13 -8.74 15.18
CA PHE A 139 -11.59 -8.02 14.03
C PHE A 139 -10.13 -8.38 13.77
N GLY A 140 -9.37 -8.60 14.84
CA GLY A 140 -8.03 -9.15 14.72
C GLY A 140 -7.99 -10.55 14.11
N ASP A 141 -8.92 -11.43 14.47
CA ASP A 141 -9.05 -12.76 13.85
C ASP A 141 -9.35 -12.65 12.34
N LEU A 142 -10.18 -11.68 11.95
CA LEU A 142 -10.46 -11.39 10.54
C LEU A 142 -9.19 -10.99 9.78
N ILE A 143 -8.37 -10.09 10.36
CA ILE A 143 -7.11 -9.67 9.73
C ILE A 143 -6.17 -10.88 9.53
N ASP A 144 -6.04 -11.74 10.54
CA ASP A 144 -5.22 -12.95 10.44
C ASP A 144 -5.76 -13.92 9.39
N ALA A 145 -7.09 -14.07 9.32
CA ALA A 145 -7.76 -14.94 8.37
C ALA A 145 -7.54 -14.45 6.93
N VAL A 146 -7.63 -13.14 6.67
CA VAL A 146 -7.31 -12.57 5.34
C VAL A 146 -5.88 -12.95 4.92
N VAL A 147 -4.91 -12.80 5.81
CA VAL A 147 -3.50 -13.16 5.51
C VAL A 147 -3.34 -14.66 5.28
N LYS A 148 -4.03 -15.49 6.06
CA LYS A 148 -4.03 -16.96 5.95
C LYS A 148 -4.62 -17.44 4.62
N HIS A 149 -5.69 -16.81 4.16
CA HIS A 149 -6.33 -17.05 2.87
C HIS A 149 -5.57 -16.44 1.69
N GLY A 150 -4.40 -15.85 1.94
CA GLY A 150 -3.52 -15.33 0.89
C GLY A 150 -3.83 -13.92 0.43
N GLY A 151 -4.76 -13.21 1.10
CA GLY A 151 -5.10 -11.83 0.83
C GLY A 151 -4.14 -10.82 1.47
N PHE A 152 -4.40 -9.55 1.18
CA PHE A 152 -3.74 -8.39 1.78
C PHE A 152 -4.78 -7.48 2.43
N PHE A 153 -4.59 -7.19 3.72
CA PHE A 153 -5.48 -6.37 4.53
C PHE A 153 -4.98 -4.92 4.57
N VAL A 154 -5.84 -3.95 4.33
CA VAL A 154 -5.50 -2.52 4.40
C VAL A 154 -6.55 -1.77 5.21
N HIS A 155 -6.14 -0.82 6.03
CA HIS A 155 -7.05 0.23 6.51
C HIS A 155 -7.03 1.42 5.53
N PRO A 156 -8.06 1.59 4.68
CA PRO A 156 -8.21 2.78 3.88
C PRO A 156 -8.62 3.96 4.76
N HIS A 157 -8.20 5.17 4.36
CA HIS A 157 -8.59 6.46 4.93
C HIS A 157 -8.89 6.48 6.45
N PRO A 158 -8.00 5.95 7.31
CA PRO A 158 -8.34 5.63 8.70
C PRO A 158 -8.77 6.85 9.52
N LYS A 159 -8.20 8.02 9.26
CA LYS A 159 -8.51 9.27 9.99
C LYS A 159 -9.80 9.93 9.53
N GLN A 160 -10.45 9.43 8.48
CA GLN A 160 -11.69 9.99 7.93
C GLN A 160 -12.92 9.46 8.68
N LEU A 161 -12.87 8.20 9.13
CA LEU A 161 -14.01 7.53 9.77
C LEU A 161 -13.83 7.31 11.28
N MET A 162 -12.65 6.92 11.73
CA MET A 162 -12.36 6.73 13.15
C MET A 162 -11.74 7.99 13.77
N LYS A 163 -12.29 8.43 14.90
CA LYS A 163 -11.76 9.55 15.67
C LYS A 163 -11.08 9.06 16.94
N SER A 164 -9.78 8.80 16.84
CA SER A 164 -8.92 8.49 17.98
C SER A 164 -7.53 9.13 17.81
N ASN A 165 -6.98 9.64 18.91
CA ASN A 165 -5.57 10.05 19.01
C ASN A 165 -4.66 8.91 19.50
N ASP A 166 -5.23 7.84 20.06
CA ASP A 166 -4.49 6.63 20.37
C ASP A 166 -4.44 5.74 19.09
N PRO A 167 -3.25 5.55 18.49
CA PRO A 167 -3.09 4.77 17.27
C PRO A 167 -3.43 3.28 17.46
N LEU A 168 -3.46 2.78 18.71
CA LEU A 168 -3.82 1.39 18.99
C LEU A 168 -5.33 1.10 18.92
N GLN A 169 -6.18 2.14 18.85
CA GLN A 169 -7.64 1.96 18.71
C GLN A 169 -8.06 1.48 17.31
N TYR A 170 -7.19 1.64 16.33
CA TYR A 170 -7.43 1.26 14.93
C TYR A 170 -7.13 -0.22 14.65
N CYS A 171 -6.86 -1.03 15.67
CA CYS A 171 -6.72 -2.50 15.55
C CYS A 171 -5.61 -3.00 14.61
N PHE A 172 -4.54 -2.22 14.41
CA PHE A 172 -3.45 -2.61 13.52
C PHE A 172 -2.70 -3.88 13.97
N ARG A 173 -2.44 -4.76 13.00
CA ARG A 173 -1.55 -5.94 13.11
C ARG A 173 -0.31 -5.78 12.23
N ASP A 174 0.71 -6.60 12.48
CA ASP A 174 1.92 -6.57 11.65
C ASP A 174 1.63 -7.15 10.25
N GLY A 175 2.26 -6.59 9.22
CA GLY A 175 2.14 -7.04 7.84
C GLY A 175 0.90 -6.53 7.08
N MET A 176 0.09 -5.66 7.69
CA MET A 176 -1.04 -5.01 7.01
C MET A 176 -0.66 -3.65 6.40
N GLY A 177 -1.46 -3.19 5.45
CA GLY A 177 -1.38 -1.85 4.87
C GLY A 177 -2.18 -0.80 5.66
N ILE A 178 -1.74 0.44 5.56
CA ILE A 178 -2.49 1.65 5.89
C ILE A 178 -2.42 2.58 4.70
N GLU A 179 -3.58 3.07 4.26
CA GLU A 179 -3.65 4.06 3.20
C GLU A 179 -3.19 5.42 3.72
N VAL A 180 -1.90 5.67 3.47
CA VAL A 180 -1.21 6.89 3.89
C VAL A 180 -1.49 8.02 2.91
N VAL A 181 -1.43 7.74 1.60
CA VAL A 181 -1.84 8.69 0.58
C VAL A 181 -3.28 8.41 0.22
N TYR A 182 -4.16 9.34 0.56
CA TYR A 182 -5.60 9.30 0.29
C TYR A 182 -5.97 10.43 -0.65
N GLU A 183 -6.64 10.09 -1.76
CA GLU A 183 -7.05 10.97 -2.87
C GLU A 183 -5.91 11.70 -3.61
N SER A 184 -4.95 12.30 -2.91
CA SER A 184 -3.80 12.97 -3.51
C SER A 184 -2.61 13.11 -2.55
N LEU A 185 -1.43 13.32 -3.13
CA LEU A 185 -0.16 13.47 -2.40
C LEU A 185 -0.07 14.67 -1.44
N ASN A 186 -0.90 15.71 -1.61
CA ASN A 186 -0.82 16.95 -0.83
C ASN A 186 -2.09 17.25 0.00
N ASP A 187 -2.99 16.28 0.12
CA ASP A 187 -4.22 16.42 0.90
C ASP A 187 -3.95 16.48 2.41
N ASP A 188 -4.76 17.22 3.16
CA ASP A 188 -4.65 17.29 4.63
C ASP A 188 -4.99 15.95 5.31
N ARG A 189 -5.86 15.14 4.68
CA ARG A 189 -6.18 13.77 5.09
C ARG A 189 -4.97 12.85 4.91
N THR A 190 -4.24 12.98 3.80
CA THR A 190 -2.94 12.32 3.58
C THR A 190 -1.94 12.66 4.69
N LYS A 191 -1.87 13.94 5.12
CA LYS A 191 -1.00 14.34 6.23
C LYS A 191 -1.41 13.68 7.56
N ALA A 192 -2.71 13.59 7.83
CA ALA A 192 -3.23 12.94 9.03
C ALA A 192 -2.97 11.43 9.04
N ASN A 193 -3.18 10.74 7.91
CA ASN A 193 -2.91 9.31 7.77
C ASN A 193 -1.40 9.01 7.87
N TYR A 194 -0.56 9.86 7.26
CA TYR A 194 0.90 9.77 7.41
C TYR A 194 1.37 9.94 8.85
N ALA A 195 0.77 10.87 9.61
CA ALA A 195 1.09 11.06 11.02
C ALA A 195 0.75 9.80 11.83
N LEU A 196 -0.45 9.23 11.64
CA LEU A 196 -0.85 7.96 12.25
C LEU A 196 0.13 6.83 11.93
N TRP A 197 0.55 6.69 10.66
CA TRP A 197 1.54 5.68 10.29
C TRP A 197 2.88 5.89 10.99
N CYS A 198 3.35 7.13 11.13
CA CYS A 198 4.57 7.43 11.87
C CYS A 198 4.45 7.07 13.37
N ASP A 199 3.31 7.36 14.00
CA ASP A 199 3.06 7.01 15.39
C ASP A 199 3.07 5.49 15.60
N LEU A 200 2.51 4.72 14.67
CA LEU A 200 2.55 3.26 14.68
C LEU A 200 3.99 2.72 14.59
N LEU A 201 4.81 3.27 13.68
CA LEU A 201 6.22 2.86 13.59
C LEU A 201 7.01 3.23 14.85
N ALA A 202 6.71 4.37 15.48
CA ALA A 202 7.35 4.77 16.74
C ALA A 202 7.02 3.79 17.89
N LEU A 203 5.81 3.23 17.88
CA LEU A 203 5.37 2.15 18.78
C LEU A 203 5.93 0.76 18.40
N GLY A 204 6.72 0.65 17.33
CA GLY A 204 7.33 -0.59 16.88
C GLY A 204 6.42 -1.49 16.05
N LYS A 205 5.26 -0.99 15.59
CA LYS A 205 4.37 -1.75 14.69
C LYS A 205 5.00 -1.92 13.32
N LYS A 206 4.80 -3.08 12.70
CA LYS A 206 5.33 -3.40 11.37
C LYS A 206 4.24 -3.30 10.31
N VAL A 207 3.77 -2.07 10.07
CA VAL A 207 2.69 -1.76 9.13
C VAL A 207 3.24 -1.08 7.87
N TYR A 208 2.63 -1.36 6.72
CA TYR A 208 3.04 -0.84 5.42
C TYR A 208 2.23 0.41 5.04
N ALA A 209 2.88 1.41 4.47
CA ALA A 209 2.19 2.52 3.82
C ALA A 209 1.69 2.07 2.44
N THR A 210 0.43 2.37 2.11
CA THR A 210 -0.20 2.19 0.80
C THR A 210 -0.77 3.52 0.29
N ALA A 211 -1.10 3.57 -1.00
CA ALA A 211 -1.76 4.72 -1.63
C ALA A 211 -3.01 4.26 -2.39
N GLY A 212 -4.10 4.99 -2.22
CA GLY A 212 -5.39 4.74 -2.85
C GLY A 212 -6.23 6.02 -2.91
N CYS A 213 -7.10 6.09 -3.90
CA CYS A 213 -7.80 7.32 -4.25
C CYS A 213 -9.27 7.32 -3.85
N ASP A 214 -9.86 6.14 -3.63
CA ASP A 214 -11.25 5.95 -3.24
C ASP A 214 -12.21 6.62 -4.24
N LYS A 215 -11.93 6.46 -5.54
CA LYS A 215 -12.76 7.13 -6.56
C LYS A 215 -14.02 6.36 -6.84
N HIS A 216 -15.08 7.13 -6.86
CA HIS A 216 -16.43 6.69 -7.22
C HIS A 216 -16.82 7.19 -8.62
N GLU A 217 -16.37 8.39 -9.02
CA GLU A 217 -16.84 9.06 -10.23
C GLU A 217 -16.00 8.79 -11.49
N CYS A 218 -14.68 8.60 -11.33
CA CYS A 218 -13.73 8.32 -12.40
C CYS A 218 -12.34 7.95 -11.86
N CYS A 219 -11.60 7.16 -12.64
CA CYS A 219 -10.19 6.86 -12.42
C CYS A 219 -9.31 8.12 -12.39
N GLN A 220 -8.31 8.15 -11.52
CA GLN A 220 -7.31 9.22 -11.43
C GLN A 220 -5.90 8.65 -11.26
N ASP A 221 -4.86 9.49 -11.30
CA ASP A 221 -3.45 9.07 -11.12
C ASP A 221 -2.76 9.83 -9.98
N THR A 222 -3.56 10.20 -8.96
CA THR A 222 -3.19 11.14 -7.90
C THR A 222 -2.73 10.46 -6.59
N ALA A 223 -3.07 9.19 -6.37
CA ALA A 223 -2.64 8.39 -5.21
C ALA A 223 -2.16 6.98 -5.63
N LEU A 224 -1.16 6.94 -6.51
CA LEU A 224 -0.63 5.68 -7.03
C LEU A 224 0.26 4.94 -6.03
N THR A 225 0.18 3.61 -6.06
CA THR A 225 1.13 2.64 -5.50
C THR A 225 2.03 2.10 -6.62
N THR A 226 3.32 1.95 -6.34
CA THR A 226 4.28 1.33 -7.27
C THR A 226 4.69 -0.05 -6.77
N ILE A 227 4.49 -1.10 -7.58
CA ILE A 227 4.81 -2.48 -7.24
C ILE A 227 5.88 -3.01 -8.20
N TYR A 228 7.00 -3.51 -7.68
CA TYR A 228 7.95 -4.28 -8.47
C TYR A 228 7.56 -5.75 -8.50
N ALA A 229 6.95 -6.19 -9.60
CA ALA A 229 6.43 -7.55 -9.74
C ALA A 229 7.05 -8.28 -10.93
N GLU A 230 7.05 -9.61 -10.87
CA GLU A 230 7.60 -10.45 -11.93
C GLU A 230 6.77 -10.40 -13.22
N GLU A 231 5.44 -10.33 -13.07
CA GLU A 231 4.49 -10.33 -14.18
C GLU A 231 3.34 -9.36 -13.88
N LYS A 232 2.66 -8.92 -14.95
CA LYS A 232 1.42 -8.14 -14.87
C LYS A 232 0.25 -9.06 -14.54
N LYS A 233 0.19 -9.56 -13.29
CA LYS A 233 -0.81 -10.52 -12.78
C LYS A 233 -1.12 -10.27 -11.31
N ASN A 234 -2.35 -10.55 -10.88
CA ASN A 234 -2.78 -10.32 -9.50
C ASN A 234 -1.95 -11.13 -8.51
N ALA A 235 -1.67 -12.40 -8.80
CA ALA A 235 -0.82 -13.27 -7.98
C ALA A 235 0.54 -12.63 -7.65
N SER A 236 1.16 -12.04 -8.68
CA SER A 236 2.46 -11.39 -8.58
C SER A 236 2.37 -10.11 -7.75
N TYR A 237 1.30 -9.31 -7.91
CA TYR A 237 1.10 -8.09 -7.11
C TYR A 237 0.81 -8.39 -5.65
N ILE A 238 -0.15 -9.27 -5.37
CA ILE A 238 -0.58 -9.63 -4.02
C ILE A 238 0.59 -10.20 -3.22
N LYS A 239 1.43 -11.03 -3.86
CA LYS A 239 2.67 -11.52 -3.23
C LYS A 239 3.57 -10.37 -2.75
N ARG A 240 3.77 -9.32 -3.56
CA ARG A 240 4.63 -8.18 -3.19
C ARG A 240 3.98 -7.30 -2.11
N LEU A 241 2.67 -7.10 -2.19
CA LEU A 241 1.91 -6.39 -1.17
C LEU A 241 2.04 -7.08 0.21
N ARG A 242 1.88 -8.41 0.26
CA ARG A 242 2.04 -9.20 1.48
C ARG A 242 3.47 -9.22 2.02
N GLU A 243 4.47 -9.13 1.15
CA GLU A 243 5.88 -9.03 1.56
C GLU A 243 6.27 -7.61 2.03
N GLY A 244 5.42 -6.60 1.80
CA GLY A 244 5.77 -5.19 2.05
C GLY A 244 6.74 -4.59 1.03
N ASP A 245 7.06 -5.32 -0.05
CA ASP A 245 8.06 -4.94 -1.07
C ASP A 245 7.42 -4.13 -2.20
N PHE A 246 6.82 -3.00 -1.84
CA PHE A 246 6.19 -2.03 -2.73
C PHE A 246 6.32 -0.62 -2.16
N VAL A 247 5.96 0.39 -2.97
CA VAL A 247 6.11 1.81 -2.63
C VAL A 247 4.75 2.48 -2.58
N CYS A 248 4.47 3.19 -1.49
CA CYS A 248 3.37 4.14 -1.41
C CYS A 248 3.76 5.41 -2.17
N GLY A 249 3.33 5.52 -3.42
CA GLY A 249 3.57 6.67 -4.28
C GLY A 249 3.98 6.28 -5.71
N PRO A 250 3.85 7.22 -6.67
CA PRO A 250 4.15 7.06 -8.10
C PRO A 250 5.64 6.99 -8.50
N VAL A 251 6.56 6.61 -7.60
CA VAL A 251 8.00 6.53 -7.90
C VAL A 251 8.55 5.16 -7.51
N GLY A 252 9.27 4.52 -8.43
CA GLY A 252 10.01 3.30 -8.16
C GLY A 252 11.14 3.50 -7.14
N ILE A 253 11.04 2.78 -6.02
CA ILE A 253 12.08 2.67 -5.00
C ILE A 253 12.40 1.19 -4.82
N LYS A 254 13.66 0.83 -5.09
CA LYS A 254 14.25 -0.46 -4.74
C LYS A 254 15.14 -0.25 -3.53
N MET A 255 15.06 -1.10 -2.52
CA MET A 255 16.05 -1.06 -1.45
C MET A 255 16.27 -2.39 -0.75
N CYS A 256 17.47 -2.55 -0.20
CA CYS A 256 17.83 -3.71 0.60
C CYS A 256 18.84 -3.38 1.70
N ILE A 257 18.87 -4.22 2.73
CA ILE A 257 19.94 -4.33 3.72
C ILE A 257 20.43 -5.79 3.65
N GLY A 258 21.67 -5.99 3.20
CA GLY A 258 22.13 -7.33 2.83
C GLY A 258 21.31 -7.89 1.66
N ASP A 259 20.70 -9.06 1.85
CA ASP A 259 19.78 -9.72 0.91
C ASP A 259 18.30 -9.42 1.19
N THR A 260 18.01 -8.70 2.28
CA THR A 260 16.64 -8.42 2.73
C THR A 260 16.12 -7.17 2.06
N ARG A 261 15.04 -7.31 1.28
CA ARG A 261 14.36 -6.20 0.61
C ARG A 261 13.46 -5.41 1.57
N MET A 262 12.98 -4.27 1.09
CA MET A 262 11.86 -3.52 1.64
C MET A 262 10.72 -4.43 2.14
N GLY A 263 10.13 -4.12 3.29
CA GLY A 263 9.09 -4.93 3.92
C GLY A 263 9.61 -6.07 4.81
N GLY A 264 10.89 -6.44 4.67
CA GLY A 264 11.53 -7.54 5.41
C GLY A 264 12.14 -7.14 6.76
N SER A 265 12.70 -8.13 7.45
CA SER A 265 13.46 -7.91 8.69
C SER A 265 14.81 -8.64 8.67
N CYS A 266 15.88 -7.98 9.09
CA CYS A 266 17.24 -8.54 9.18
C CYS A 266 18.04 -7.93 10.35
N SER A 267 19.20 -8.50 10.67
CA SER A 267 20.16 -7.80 11.55
C SER A 267 20.77 -6.63 10.78
N PHE A 268 21.03 -5.52 11.49
CA PHE A 268 21.66 -4.33 10.93
C PHE A 268 23.16 -4.26 11.21
N ASP A 269 23.72 -5.21 11.96
CA ASP A 269 25.12 -5.15 12.37
C ASP A 269 26.08 -5.31 11.19
N GLY A 270 26.99 -4.33 11.05
CA GLY A 270 27.93 -4.25 9.93
C GLY A 270 27.31 -4.10 8.53
N GLN A 271 25.99 -3.95 8.41
CA GLN A 271 25.29 -3.89 7.13
C GLN A 271 25.22 -2.48 6.54
N LYS A 272 24.73 -2.40 5.31
CA LYS A 272 24.45 -1.14 4.61
C LYS A 272 23.07 -1.22 3.99
N LEU A 273 22.32 -0.13 4.11
CA LEU A 273 21.14 0.13 3.31
C LEU A 273 21.60 0.58 1.92
N ILE A 274 21.10 -0.08 0.88
CA ILE A 274 21.31 0.27 -0.52
C ILE A 274 19.96 0.66 -1.09
N VAL A 275 19.89 1.82 -1.75
CA VAL A 275 18.65 2.39 -2.30
C VAL A 275 18.88 2.71 -3.76
N GLY A 276 17.92 2.36 -4.61
CA GLY A 276 17.84 2.74 -6.01
C GLY A 276 16.50 3.41 -6.28
N ILE A 277 16.53 4.53 -6.98
CA ILE A 277 15.35 5.33 -7.33
C ILE A 277 15.30 5.41 -8.86
N ALA A 278 14.18 4.98 -9.43
CA ALA A 278 13.94 4.94 -10.86
C ALA A 278 12.42 4.97 -11.12
N ASP A 279 12.01 4.71 -12.36
CA ASP A 279 10.62 4.38 -12.72
C ASP A 279 9.61 5.39 -12.16
N PHE A 280 9.78 6.67 -12.51
CA PHE A 280 8.81 7.70 -12.17
C PHE A 280 7.59 7.55 -13.06
N HIS A 281 6.40 7.50 -12.46
CA HIS A 281 5.18 7.67 -13.23
C HIS A 281 5.14 9.09 -13.82
N ARG A 282 4.56 9.22 -15.01
CA ARG A 282 4.49 10.49 -15.74
C ARG A 282 3.76 11.61 -14.99
N SER A 283 2.89 11.28 -14.04
CA SER A 283 2.17 12.27 -13.22
C SER A 283 3.08 13.05 -12.26
N VAL A 284 4.28 12.54 -11.99
CA VAL A 284 5.27 13.18 -11.10
C VAL A 284 6.66 13.36 -11.73
N TYR A 285 6.90 12.81 -12.92
CA TYR A 285 8.13 13.02 -13.68
C TYR A 285 8.14 14.42 -14.32
N ILE A 286 8.95 15.34 -13.77
CA ILE A 286 9.10 16.70 -14.29
C ILE A 286 10.61 16.99 -14.39
N PRO A 287 11.21 17.03 -15.60
CA PRO A 287 12.66 17.14 -15.78
C PRO A 287 13.33 18.32 -15.05
N GLU A 288 12.61 19.43 -14.92
CA GLU A 288 13.10 20.65 -14.29
C GLU A 288 13.07 20.60 -12.76
N HIS A 289 12.33 19.64 -12.20
CA HIS A 289 12.18 19.51 -10.76
C HIS A 289 13.44 18.93 -10.10
N LYS A 290 13.65 19.36 -8.85
CA LYS A 290 14.65 18.79 -7.96
C LYS A 290 13.95 17.93 -6.92
N TYR A 291 14.51 16.76 -6.67
CA TYR A 291 13.98 15.83 -5.70
C TYR A 291 14.97 15.65 -4.56
N ARG A 292 14.45 15.23 -3.40
CA ARG A 292 15.25 14.85 -2.23
C ARG A 292 14.87 13.45 -1.80
N LEU A 293 15.86 12.59 -1.69
CA LEU A 293 15.78 11.32 -0.99
C LEU A 293 16.12 11.57 0.47
N ASP A 294 15.21 11.21 1.38
CA ASP A 294 15.44 11.16 2.82
C ASP A 294 15.54 9.70 3.27
N ILE A 295 16.62 9.35 3.97
CA ILE A 295 16.77 8.09 4.69
C ILE A 295 16.38 8.36 6.14
N ILE A 296 15.42 7.59 6.64
CA ILE A 296 14.75 7.82 7.92
C ILE A 296 14.85 6.57 8.78
N SER A 297 15.08 6.78 10.08
CA SER A 297 15.04 5.75 11.12
C SER A 297 14.02 6.12 12.20
N ASP A 298 13.92 5.34 13.27
CA ASP A 298 13.15 5.66 14.47
C ASP A 298 13.63 6.93 15.18
N ALA A 299 14.83 7.43 14.88
CA ALA A 299 15.34 8.72 15.36
C ALA A 299 15.09 9.90 14.38
N GLY A 300 14.28 9.70 13.33
CA GLY A 300 14.01 10.69 12.28
C GLY A 300 14.96 10.61 11.08
N ILE A 301 15.09 11.71 10.34
CA ILE A 301 15.93 11.78 9.12
C ILE A 301 17.41 11.66 9.51
N VAL A 302 18.05 10.58 9.07
CA VAL A 302 19.48 10.34 9.32
C VAL A 302 20.37 10.79 8.17
N LYS A 303 19.80 10.92 6.97
CA LYS A 303 20.52 11.40 5.79
C LYS A 303 19.57 11.90 4.71
N SER A 304 20.00 12.93 3.96
CA SER A 304 19.30 13.41 2.78
C SER A 304 20.24 13.55 1.57
N PHE A 305 19.71 13.34 0.37
CA PHE A 305 20.42 13.50 -0.91
C PHE A 305 19.52 14.22 -1.90
N LYS A 306 20.04 15.27 -2.56
CA LYS A 306 19.33 15.93 -3.66
C LYS A 306 19.69 15.27 -4.99
N PHE A 307 18.72 15.13 -5.88
CA PHE A 307 18.91 14.50 -7.19
C PHE A 307 17.88 15.03 -8.22
N ASN A 308 18.07 14.66 -9.48
CA ASN A 308 17.12 14.88 -10.58
C ASN A 308 16.61 13.52 -11.08
N CYS A 309 15.46 13.51 -11.75
CA CYS A 309 14.85 12.29 -12.30
C CYS A 309 15.44 11.82 -13.64
N ASP A 310 16.41 12.54 -14.23
CA ASP A 310 16.96 12.28 -15.57
C ASP A 310 17.56 10.87 -15.75
N LYS A 311 17.99 10.24 -14.65
CA LYS A 311 18.60 8.91 -14.63
C LYS A 311 18.36 8.20 -13.30
N PRO A 312 18.46 6.86 -13.26
CA PRO A 312 18.44 6.12 -12.01
C PRO A 312 19.45 6.67 -11.01
N THR A 313 18.98 6.92 -9.79
CA THR A 313 19.78 7.46 -8.69
C THR A 313 19.96 6.41 -7.62
N TYR A 314 21.18 6.28 -7.10
CA TYR A 314 21.47 5.30 -6.06
C TYR A 314 22.12 5.96 -4.85
N ALA A 315 21.77 5.45 -3.68
CA ALA A 315 22.34 5.86 -2.40
C ALA A 315 22.74 4.64 -1.57
N VAL A 316 23.72 4.83 -0.70
CA VAL A 316 24.16 3.81 0.26
C VAL A 316 24.24 4.48 1.64
N PHE A 317 23.93 3.75 2.69
CA PHE A 317 24.01 4.25 4.06
C PHE A 317 24.46 3.13 5.00
N ASN A 318 25.40 3.42 5.89
CA ASN A 318 25.82 2.43 6.90
C ASN A 318 24.74 2.35 7.98
N THR A 319 24.17 1.17 8.16
CA THR A 319 23.13 0.96 9.17
C THR A 319 23.74 1.01 10.57
N LYS A 320 22.93 1.40 11.55
CA LYS A 320 23.29 1.34 12.97
C LYS A 320 22.46 0.25 13.62
N ASN A 321 23.10 -0.64 14.37
CA ASN A 321 22.39 -1.71 15.06
C ASN A 321 21.43 -1.22 16.17
N THR A 322 21.52 0.06 16.55
CA THR A 322 20.60 0.69 17.49
C THR A 322 19.28 1.13 16.86
N ALA A 323 19.21 1.24 15.52
CA ALA A 323 17.98 1.63 14.84
C ALA A 323 16.98 0.47 14.80
N LYS A 324 15.70 0.78 14.98
CA LYS A 324 14.60 -0.20 14.88
C LYS A 324 14.19 -0.51 13.45
N PHE A 325 14.29 0.49 12.58
CA PHE A 325 13.98 0.35 11.16
C PHE A 325 14.75 1.37 10.33
N TYR A 326 14.82 1.12 9.03
CA TYR A 326 15.12 2.15 8.03
C TYR A 326 14.03 2.18 6.97
N ARG A 327 13.64 3.40 6.59
CA ARG A 327 12.75 3.65 5.45
C ARG A 327 13.29 4.80 4.61
N VAL A 328 12.71 5.01 3.45
CA VAL A 328 13.08 6.11 2.57
C VAL A 328 11.87 6.86 2.04
N GLU A 329 12.05 8.16 1.85
CA GLU A 329 11.01 9.05 1.33
C GLU A 329 11.58 9.91 0.22
N ILE A 330 10.79 10.14 -0.83
CA ILE A 330 11.12 11.07 -1.91
C ILE A 330 10.24 12.30 -1.78
N VAL A 331 10.86 13.47 -1.79
CA VAL A 331 10.20 14.77 -1.73
C VAL A 331 10.49 15.53 -3.02
N ASP A 332 9.43 16.04 -3.66
CA ASP A 332 9.56 17.04 -4.72
C ASP A 332 9.84 18.39 -4.07
N LEU A 333 11.04 18.94 -4.28
CA LEU A 333 11.46 20.20 -3.65
C LEU A 333 10.81 21.42 -4.29
N ASN A 334 10.33 21.31 -5.52
CA ASN A 334 9.65 22.40 -6.21
C ASN A 334 8.23 22.54 -5.70
N LYS A 335 7.54 21.41 -5.45
CA LYS A 335 6.17 21.41 -4.92
C LYS A 335 6.10 21.34 -3.39
N ASN A 336 7.22 21.02 -2.74
CA ASN A 336 7.37 20.88 -1.29
C ASN A 336 6.41 19.86 -0.64
N TYR A 337 6.21 18.72 -1.30
CA TYR A 337 5.50 17.58 -0.72
C TYR A 337 6.15 16.24 -1.08
N ARG A 338 5.79 15.22 -0.31
CA ARG A 338 6.30 13.86 -0.43
C ARG A 338 5.59 13.13 -1.56
N ILE A 339 6.35 12.51 -2.45
CA ILE A 339 5.83 11.85 -3.66
C ILE A 339 5.99 10.34 -3.62
N ALA A 340 6.80 9.80 -2.72
CA ALA A 340 6.93 8.35 -2.54
C ALA A 340 7.47 8.00 -1.15
N ILE A 341 7.03 6.85 -0.64
CA ILE A 341 7.42 6.27 0.64
C ILE A 341 7.77 4.80 0.40
N GLY A 342 9.04 4.45 0.58
CA GLY A 342 9.48 3.06 0.64
C GLY A 342 9.15 2.47 2.02
N ASN A 343 8.45 1.34 2.05
CA ASN A 343 8.10 0.62 3.28
C ASN A 343 9.34 0.26 4.11
N PRO A 344 9.28 0.18 5.45
CA PRO A 344 10.49 -0.01 6.24
C PRO A 344 11.15 -1.38 6.02
N ILE A 345 12.45 -1.46 6.26
CA ILE A 345 13.14 -2.70 6.63
C ILE A 345 13.36 -2.63 8.13
N TRP A 346 12.95 -3.66 8.87
CA TRP A 346 13.06 -3.70 10.33
C TRP A 346 14.31 -4.42 10.81
N ASN A 347 14.85 -3.97 11.94
CA ASN A 347 15.90 -4.69 12.65
C ASN A 347 15.27 -5.90 13.37
N LYS A 348 15.82 -7.11 13.21
CA LYS A 348 15.35 -8.29 13.94
C LYS A 348 15.75 -8.29 15.42
N GLU A 349 16.74 -7.48 15.79
CA GLU A 349 17.30 -7.44 17.14
C GLU A 349 16.60 -6.42 18.07
N ARG A 350 15.60 -5.71 17.56
CA ARG A 350 14.89 -4.61 18.23
C ARG A 350 13.41 -4.70 17.94
#